data_AF-K3X7H4-F1
#
_entry.id   AF-K3X7H4-F1
#
_cell.length_a   1.000
_cell.length_b   1.000
_cell.length_c   1.000
_cell.angle_alpha   90.00
_cell.angle_beta   90.00
_cell.angle_gamma   90.00
#
_symmetry.space_group_name_H-M   'P 1'
#
loop_
_entity.id
_entity.type
_entity.pdbx_description
1 polymer ?
#
loop_
_entity_poly.entity_id
_entity_poly.type
_entity_poly.pdbx_seq_one_letter_code
_entity_poly.pdbx_strand_id
1 'polypeptide(L)'
;KSSTRSSLACIRVPPKVTRYCTICCKNSPGLDHHCTWLNTCIGENNYEAFYCLVVSATIQTLLQAVIGILMATLWFSQVKAQVSSDWHQPMLVLLWIHNAICLSLANSYFLLAGFHTYLLWIGSGTYDFILANGSDGLCARMLKCRCLRRSKKGNKLGHVANDGSKPKT
;
A
#
# COMPACT_ATOMS: atom_id res chain seq x y z
N LYS A 1 -40.18 14.89 -18.45
CA LYS A 1 -38.86 15.49 -18.79
C LYS A 1 -37.82 14.94 -17.83
N SER A 2 -37.02 13.98 -18.29
CA SER A 2 -35.92 13.34 -17.56
C SER A 2 -34.67 14.22 -17.59
N SER A 3 -34.02 14.41 -16.45
CA SER A 3 -32.61 14.84 -16.40
C SER A 3 -32.02 14.52 -15.02
N THR A 4 -31.72 13.25 -14.75
CA THR A 4 -30.83 12.87 -13.64
C THR A 4 -29.38 12.96 -14.14
N ARG A 5 -28.68 14.00 -13.69
CA ARG A 5 -27.24 14.20 -13.88
C ARG A 5 -26.46 13.07 -13.21
N SER A 6 -25.54 12.51 -13.99
CA SER A 6 -24.46 11.58 -13.69
C SER A 6 -24.00 11.52 -12.22
N SER A 7 -24.30 10.41 -11.56
CA SER A 7 -23.59 9.97 -10.36
C SER A 7 -22.20 9.48 -10.76
N LEU A 8 -21.20 10.36 -10.62
CA LEU A 8 -19.81 9.95 -10.55
C LEU A 8 -19.71 8.90 -9.42
N ALA A 9 -19.25 7.70 -9.74
CA ALA A 9 -19.28 6.55 -8.85
C ALA A 9 -18.52 6.84 -7.54
N CYS A 10 -19.24 7.12 -6.46
CA CYS A 10 -18.68 6.98 -5.11
C CYS A 10 -18.46 5.49 -4.85
N ILE A 11 -17.25 5.01 -5.12
CA ILE A 11 -16.81 3.68 -4.68
C ILE A 11 -16.78 3.73 -3.16
N ARG A 12 -17.80 3.16 -2.52
CA ARG A 12 -17.88 3.05 -1.06
C ARG A 12 -16.87 1.99 -0.62
N VAL A 13 -15.67 2.44 -0.28
CA VAL A 13 -14.65 1.62 0.40
C VAL A 13 -15.24 1.13 1.72
N PRO A 14 -15.18 -0.19 2.04
CA PRO A 14 -15.66 -0.69 3.31
C PRO A 14 -14.97 0.04 4.48
N PRO A 15 -15.68 0.33 5.59
CA PRO A 15 -15.09 1.03 6.73
C PRO A 15 -13.90 0.25 7.26
N LYS A 16 -12.72 0.87 7.19
CA LYS A 16 -11.47 0.18 7.55
C LYS A 16 -11.38 0.09 9.07
N VAL A 17 -11.24 -1.13 9.60
CA VAL A 17 -11.13 -1.39 11.04
C VAL A 17 -9.88 -0.73 11.62
N THR A 18 -9.98 -0.21 12.85
CA THR A 18 -8.81 0.24 13.63
C THR A 18 -7.94 -0.97 13.99
N ARG A 19 -6.62 -0.87 13.74
CA ARG A 19 -5.66 -1.96 14.01
C ARG A 19 -4.49 -1.46 14.85
N TYR A 20 -3.87 -2.33 15.63
CA TYR A 20 -2.68 -2.01 16.43
C TYR A 20 -1.40 -2.18 15.59
N CYS A 21 -0.55 -1.15 15.55
CA CYS A 21 0.79 -1.23 14.98
C CYS A 21 1.79 -1.51 16.11
N THR A 22 2.52 -2.62 16.02
CA THR A 22 3.55 -3.01 16.99
C THR A 22 4.79 -2.14 16.95
N ILE A 23 5.12 -1.57 15.78
CA ILE A 23 6.30 -0.70 15.60
C ILE A 23 6.06 0.67 16.27
N CYS A 24 4.89 1.25 16.05
CA CYS A 24 4.52 2.53 16.67
C CYS A 24 3.89 2.39 18.07
N CYS A 25 3.67 1.16 18.55
CA CYS A 25 2.98 0.85 19.80
C CYS A 25 1.62 1.55 19.99
N LYS A 26 0.84 1.74 18.91
CA LYS A 26 -0.45 2.47 18.95
C LYS A 26 -1.51 1.89 18.02
N ASN A 27 -2.76 2.21 18.31
CA ASN A 27 -3.88 1.95 17.41
C ASN A 27 -3.91 2.99 16.28
N SER A 28 -4.08 2.50 15.06
CA SER A 28 -4.19 3.31 13.85
C SER A 28 -5.51 3.00 13.13
N PRO A 29 -6.46 3.96 13.09
CA PRO A 29 -7.68 3.84 12.31
C PRO A 29 -7.38 3.60 10.83
N GLY A 30 -8.07 2.63 10.24
CA GLY A 30 -7.90 2.25 8.85
C GLY A 30 -6.46 2.00 8.40
N LEU A 31 -5.65 1.37 9.26
CA LEU A 31 -4.23 1.06 9.00
C LEU A 31 -4.04 0.30 7.69
N ASP A 32 -3.22 0.85 6.79
CA ASP A 32 -2.77 0.22 5.55
C ASP A 32 -1.41 -0.45 5.74
N HIS A 33 -0.43 0.28 6.28
CA HIS A 33 0.88 -0.28 6.62
C HIS A 33 1.64 0.69 7.54
N HIS A 34 2.71 0.20 8.17
CA HIS A 34 3.72 1.08 8.75
C HIS A 34 4.77 1.38 7.69
N CYS A 35 4.88 2.64 7.28
CA CYS A 35 5.89 3.06 6.33
C CYS A 35 7.18 3.39 7.09
N THR A 36 8.20 2.58 6.91
CA THR A 36 9.53 2.78 7.52
C THR A 36 10.20 4.05 7.01
N TRP A 37 9.98 4.41 5.75
CA TRP A 37 10.56 5.61 5.12
C TRP A 37 10.03 6.92 5.70
N LEU A 38 8.74 6.94 6.04
CA LEU A 38 8.10 8.10 6.69
C LEU A 38 8.07 7.98 8.21
N ASN A 39 8.58 6.86 8.75
CA ASN A 39 8.55 6.52 10.17
C ASN A 39 7.16 6.74 10.82
N THR A 40 6.09 6.38 10.08
CA THR A 40 4.72 6.58 10.52
C THR A 40 3.77 5.54 9.93
N CYS A 41 2.64 5.35 10.60
CA CYS A 41 1.56 4.52 10.06
C CYS A 41 0.86 5.26 8.92
N ILE A 42 0.70 4.59 7.79
CA ILE A 42 -0.17 5.02 6.69
C ILE A 42 -1.52 4.35 6.90
N GLY A 43 -2.57 5.16 6.95
CA GLY A 43 -3.94 4.72 7.17
C GLY A 43 -4.92 5.75 6.62
N GLU A 44 -6.18 5.65 7.02
CA GLU A 44 -7.28 6.44 6.44
C GLU A 44 -7.01 7.95 6.42
N ASN A 45 -6.46 8.51 7.50
CA ASN A 45 -6.29 9.95 7.64
C ASN A 45 -5.12 10.55 6.82
N ASN A 46 -4.20 9.74 6.31
CA ASN A 46 -3.01 10.23 5.61
C ASN A 46 -2.69 9.45 4.32
N TYR A 47 -3.56 8.53 3.90
CA TYR A 47 -3.37 7.74 2.68
C TYR A 47 -3.29 8.62 1.43
N GLU A 48 -4.16 9.63 1.31
CA GLU A 48 -4.15 10.55 0.17
C GLU A 48 -2.83 11.32 0.08
N ALA A 49 -2.36 11.88 1.20
CA ALA A 49 -1.08 12.57 1.26
C ALA A 49 0.09 11.66 0.90
N PHE A 50 0.08 10.41 1.40
CA PHE A 50 1.08 9.40 1.03
C PHE A 50 1.05 9.10 -0.47
N TYR A 51 -0.13 8.87 -1.05
CA TYR A 51 -0.24 8.56 -2.48
C TYR A 51 0.22 9.73 -3.35
N CYS A 52 -0.19 10.96 -3.01
CA CYS A 52 0.29 12.18 -3.67
C CYS A 52 1.81 12.33 -3.57
N LEU A 53 2.41 11.98 -2.42
CA LEU A 53 3.87 11.99 -2.25
C LEU A 53 4.54 10.99 -3.21
N VAL A 54 4.06 9.74 -3.29
CA VAL A 54 4.65 8.72 -4.17
C VAL A 54 4.53 9.11 -5.65
N VAL A 55 3.36 9.61 -6.07
CA VAL A 55 3.14 10.06 -7.46
C VAL A 55 4.01 11.27 -7.79
N SER A 56 4.04 12.28 -6.93
CA SER A 56 4.89 13.46 -7.14
C SER A 56 6.38 13.11 -7.15
N ALA A 57 6.84 12.20 -6.27
CA ALA A 57 8.22 11.70 -6.29
C ALA A 57 8.55 10.94 -7.59
N THR A 58 7.60 10.16 -8.12
CA THR A 58 7.74 9.48 -9.43
C THR A 58 7.94 10.50 -10.54
N ILE A 59 7.06 11.52 -10.61
CA ILE A 59 7.15 12.58 -11.63
C ILE A 59 8.46 13.36 -11.50
N GLN A 60 8.83 13.76 -10.27
CA GLN A 60 10.04 14.53 -10.00
C GLN A 60 11.30 13.78 -10.43
N THR A 61 11.41 12.50 -10.08
CA THR A 61 12.59 11.67 -10.43
C THR A 61 12.68 11.41 -11.93
N LEU A 62 11.55 11.22 -12.62
CA LEU A 62 11.51 11.13 -14.08
C LEU A 62 11.93 12.45 -14.75
N LEU A 63 11.42 13.59 -14.29
CA LEU A 63 11.81 14.90 -14.82
C LEU A 63 13.30 15.17 -14.62
N GLN A 64 13.85 14.84 -13.45
CA GLN A 64 15.29 14.96 -13.20
C GLN A 64 16.10 14.08 -14.14
N ALA A 65 15.69 12.83 -14.38
CA ALA A 65 16.37 11.94 -15.32
C ALA A 65 16.30 12.48 -16.76
N VAL A 66 15.14 12.98 -17.20
CA VAL A 66 15.00 13.57 -18.55
C VAL A 66 15.92 14.78 -18.70
N ILE A 67 15.87 15.73 -17.77
CA ILE A 67 16.72 16.93 -17.81
C ILE A 67 18.20 16.54 -17.75
N GLY A 68 18.57 15.62 -16.86
CA GLY A 68 19.94 15.14 -16.73
C GLY A 68 20.45 14.46 -18.00
N ILE A 69 19.63 13.66 -18.69
CA ILE A 69 19.98 13.05 -19.99
C ILE A 69 20.18 14.15 -21.04
N LEU A 70 19.27 15.13 -21.11
CA LEU A 70 19.41 16.25 -22.04
C LEU A 70 20.69 17.05 -21.78
N MET A 71 21.03 17.33 -20.52
CA MET A 71 22.29 17.98 -20.13
C MET A 71 23.53 17.17 -20.50
N ALA A 72 23.50 15.84 -20.35
CA ALA A 72 24.62 14.97 -20.68
C ALA A 72 24.77 14.70 -22.19
N THR A 73 23.77 15.03 -23.00
CA THR A 73 23.73 14.73 -24.44
C THR A 73 23.54 15.98 -25.29
N LEU A 74 22.29 16.39 -25.52
CA LEU A 74 21.91 17.47 -26.44
C LEU A 74 22.40 18.85 -25.99
N TRP A 75 22.48 19.07 -24.68
CA TRP A 75 22.87 20.36 -24.10
C TRP A 75 24.29 20.36 -23.53
N PHE A 76 25.08 19.31 -23.79
CA PHE A 76 26.39 19.16 -23.16
C PHE A 76 27.36 20.28 -23.56
N SER A 77 27.26 20.82 -24.78
CA SER A 77 28.10 21.95 -25.20
C SER A 77 27.81 23.23 -24.41
N GLN A 78 26.53 23.53 -24.15
CA GLN A 78 26.12 24.68 -23.34
C GLN A 78 26.55 24.50 -21.88
N VAL A 79 26.41 23.30 -21.32
CA VAL A 79 26.84 22.99 -19.95
C VAL A 79 28.36 23.14 -19.81
N LYS A 80 29.14 22.60 -20.75
CA LYS A 80 30.61 22.75 -20.77
C LYS A 80 31.06 24.20 -20.85
N ALA A 81 30.31 25.08 -21.52
CA ALA A 81 30.64 26.50 -21.63
C ALA A 81 30.58 27.24 -20.28
N GLN A 82 29.91 26.67 -19.28
CA GLN A 82 29.76 27.25 -17.94
C GLN A 82 30.79 26.73 -16.93
N VAL A 83 31.65 25.79 -17.33
CA VAL A 83 32.55 25.05 -16.44
C VAL A 83 33.96 25.02 -17.04
N SER A 84 34.99 25.11 -16.19
CA SER A 84 36.38 25.03 -16.66
C SER A 84 36.70 23.68 -17.31
N SER A 85 37.67 23.67 -18.23
CA SER A 85 38.04 22.49 -19.04
C SER A 85 38.31 21.25 -18.21
N ASP A 86 38.97 21.41 -17.06
CA ASP A 86 39.38 20.31 -16.18
C ASP A 86 38.19 19.55 -15.60
N TRP A 87 37.03 20.20 -15.52
CA TRP A 87 35.81 19.64 -14.95
C TRP A 87 34.86 19.02 -15.98
N HIS A 88 35.14 19.12 -17.29
CA HIS A 88 34.24 18.60 -18.33
C HIS A 88 33.99 17.09 -18.19
N GLN A 89 35.04 16.30 -17.98
CA GLN A 89 34.92 14.84 -17.82
C GLN A 89 34.32 14.44 -16.47
N PRO A 90 34.82 14.94 -15.31
CA PRO A 90 34.20 14.65 -14.02
C PRO A 90 32.71 15.00 -13.98
N MET A 91 32.32 16.17 -14.49
CA MET A 91 30.92 16.61 -14.53
C MET A 91 30.06 15.67 -15.38
N LEU A 92 30.54 15.22 -16.54
CA LEU A 92 29.82 14.27 -17.38
C LEU A 92 29.56 12.96 -16.64
N VAL A 93 30.59 12.42 -15.96
CA VAL A 93 30.46 11.20 -15.15
C VAL A 93 29.45 11.39 -14.03
N LEU A 94 29.51 12.51 -13.30
CA LEU A 94 28.56 12.83 -12.23
C LEU A 94 27.13 12.95 -12.73
N LEU A 95 26.90 13.55 -13.91
CA LEU A 95 25.57 13.62 -14.54
C LEU A 95 25.03 12.21 -14.85
N TRP A 96 25.86 11.31 -15.39
CA TRP A 96 25.42 9.93 -15.65
C TRP A 96 25.14 9.14 -14.37
N ILE A 97 25.94 9.32 -13.32
CA ILE A 97 25.69 8.72 -12.01
C ILE A 97 24.38 9.23 -11.42
N HIS A 98 24.15 10.55 -11.46
CA HIS A 98 22.89 11.15 -11.01
C HIS A 98 21.69 10.58 -11.77
N ASN A 99 21.76 10.52 -13.11
CA ASN A 99 20.72 9.93 -13.94
C ASN A 99 20.43 8.47 -13.59
N ALA A 100 21.47 7.65 -13.37
CA ALA A 100 21.29 6.25 -13.00
C ALA A 100 20.55 6.09 -11.66
N ILE A 101 20.87 6.94 -10.68
CA ILE A 101 20.18 6.99 -9.39
C ILE A 101 18.72 7.44 -9.59
N CYS A 102 18.48 8.52 -10.34
CA CYS A 102 17.13 9.03 -10.63
C CYS A 102 16.25 7.98 -11.32
N LEU A 103 16.78 7.24 -12.31
CA LEU A 103 16.04 6.17 -13.01
C LEU A 103 15.74 4.99 -12.07
N SER A 104 16.68 4.62 -11.21
CA SER A 104 16.48 3.54 -10.22
C SER A 104 15.38 3.90 -9.21
N LEU A 105 15.38 5.15 -8.73
CA LEU A 105 14.34 5.68 -7.85
C LEU A 105 13.00 5.81 -8.58
N ALA A 106 12.99 6.33 -9.81
CA ALA A 106 11.79 6.46 -10.62
C ALA A 106 11.11 5.11 -10.85
N ASN A 107 11.86 4.06 -11.18
CA ASN A 107 11.33 2.70 -11.28
C ASN A 107 10.71 2.22 -9.96
N SER A 108 11.40 2.45 -8.85
CA SER A 108 10.92 2.03 -7.52
C SER A 108 9.62 2.74 -7.14
N TYR A 109 9.53 4.06 -7.34
CA TYR A 109 8.32 4.82 -7.06
C TYR A 109 7.20 4.51 -8.05
N PHE A 110 7.51 4.28 -9.33
CA PHE A 110 6.52 3.90 -10.33
C PHE A 110 5.86 2.56 -9.99
N LEU A 111 6.65 1.55 -9.60
CA LEU A 111 6.12 0.26 -9.15
C LEU A 111 5.25 0.40 -7.90
N LEU A 112 5.68 1.23 -6.93
CA LEU A 112 4.89 1.50 -5.73
C LEU A 112 3.58 2.23 -6.06
N ALA A 113 3.63 3.27 -6.89
CA ALA A 113 2.45 4.00 -7.35
C ALA A 113 1.50 3.07 -8.11
N GLY A 114 2.02 2.23 -9.00
CA GLY A 114 1.26 1.25 -9.78
C GLY A 114 0.55 0.25 -8.88
N PHE A 115 1.26 -0.31 -7.90
CA PHE A 115 0.69 -1.22 -6.92
C PHE A 115 -0.45 -0.57 -6.11
N HIS A 116 -0.24 0.64 -5.57
CA HIS A 116 -1.29 1.36 -4.84
C HIS A 116 -2.46 1.77 -5.74
N THR A 117 -2.22 2.06 -7.02
CA THR A 117 -3.28 2.33 -8.01
C THR A 117 -4.11 1.08 -8.27
N TYR A 118 -3.45 -0.09 -8.39
CA TYR A 118 -4.12 -1.38 -8.50
C TYR A 118 -4.99 -1.68 -7.26
N LEU A 119 -4.46 -1.44 -6.06
CA LEU A 119 -5.20 -1.62 -4.81
C LEU A 119 -6.44 -0.71 -4.74
N LEU A 120 -6.33 0.54 -5.18
CA LEU A 120 -7.45 1.47 -5.29
C LEU A 120 -8.50 0.97 -6.30
N TRP A 121 -8.07 0.37 -7.42
CA TRP A 121 -8.96 -0.19 -8.43
C TRP A 121 -9.79 -1.36 -7.91
N ILE A 122 -9.19 -2.26 -7.12
CA ILE A 122 -9.91 -3.40 -6.50
C ILE A 122 -10.60 -3.04 -5.17
N GLY A 123 -10.41 -1.81 -4.67
CA GLY A 123 -11.05 -1.32 -3.45
C GLY A 123 -10.53 -1.94 -2.15
N SER A 124 -9.28 -2.41 -2.12
CA SER A 124 -8.64 -3.02 -0.94
C SER A 124 -7.46 -2.21 -0.42
N GLY A 125 -7.15 -2.30 0.88
CA GLY A 125 -5.86 -1.84 1.42
C GLY A 125 -4.73 -2.85 1.19
N THR A 126 -3.48 -2.39 1.26
CA THR A 126 -2.26 -3.22 1.18
C THR A 126 -2.30 -4.33 2.21
N TYR A 127 -2.66 -4.00 3.44
CA TYR A 127 -2.80 -4.96 4.53
C TYR A 127 -3.80 -6.08 4.20
N ASP A 128 -4.99 -5.70 3.72
CA ASP A 128 -6.06 -6.64 3.43
C ASP A 128 -5.69 -7.54 2.24
N PHE A 129 -5.02 -6.98 1.22
CA PHE A 129 -4.46 -7.73 0.10
C PHE A 129 -3.43 -8.77 0.57
N ILE A 130 -2.49 -8.38 1.44
CA ILE A 130 -1.48 -9.32 1.98
C ILE A 130 -2.13 -10.41 2.82
N LEU A 131 -3.18 -10.11 3.61
CA LEU A 131 -3.89 -11.15 4.35
C LEU A 131 -4.64 -12.13 3.43
N ALA A 132 -5.25 -11.62 2.36
CA ALA A 132 -6.00 -12.42 1.39
C ALA A 132 -5.11 -13.29 0.51
N ASN A 133 -3.91 -12.81 0.14
CA ASN A 133 -2.99 -13.49 -0.77
C ASN A 133 -1.81 -14.17 -0.06
N GLY A 134 -1.51 -13.79 1.18
CA GLY A 134 -0.44 -14.37 2.00
C GLY A 134 -0.86 -15.64 2.74
N SER A 135 -2.12 -16.06 2.61
CA SER A 135 -2.65 -17.27 3.28
C SER A 135 -2.18 -18.59 2.65
N ASP A 136 -1.42 -18.54 1.56
CA ASP A 136 -0.87 -19.73 0.88
C ASP A 136 0.47 -20.20 1.51
N GLY A 137 1.02 -19.44 2.47
CA GLY A 137 2.21 -19.80 3.24
C GLY A 137 1.91 -20.55 4.54
N LEU A 138 2.86 -21.40 4.98
CA LEU A 138 2.83 -22.24 6.20
C LEU A 138 2.23 -21.58 7.48
N CYS A 139 2.25 -20.25 7.59
CA CYS A 139 1.75 -19.49 8.73
C CYS A 139 0.21 -19.53 8.88
N ALA A 140 -0.55 -19.59 7.78
CA ALA A 140 -2.02 -19.67 7.83
C ALA A 140 -2.53 -21.01 8.41
N ARG A 141 -1.73 -22.08 8.33
CA ARG A 141 -2.05 -23.37 8.99
C ARG A 141 -1.99 -23.28 10.50
N MET A 142 -1.27 -22.31 11.07
CA MET A 142 -1.18 -22.11 12.53
C MET A 142 -2.30 -21.24 13.11
N LEU A 143 -2.96 -20.41 12.28
CA LEU A 143 -4.10 -19.57 12.69
C LEU A 143 -5.47 -20.24 12.53
N LYS A 144 -5.53 -21.51 12.12
CA LYS A 144 -6.79 -22.27 12.13
C LYS A 144 -7.13 -22.68 13.56
N CYS A 145 -7.61 -21.71 14.34
CA CYS A 145 -8.09 -21.89 15.68
C CYS A 145 -9.13 -23.02 15.72
N ARG A 146 -8.83 -24.06 16.50
CA ARG A 146 -9.66 -25.28 16.63
C ARG A 146 -10.98 -25.03 17.37
N CYS A 147 -11.23 -23.81 17.85
CA CYS A 147 -12.43 -23.43 18.61
C CYS A 147 -13.71 -23.45 17.76
N LEU A 148 -13.64 -23.16 16.45
CA LEU A 148 -14.83 -23.22 15.59
C LEU A 148 -15.30 -24.64 15.24
N ARG A 149 -14.50 -25.67 15.55
CA ARG A 149 -14.89 -27.07 15.34
C ARG A 149 -15.80 -27.62 16.44
N ARG A 150 -15.91 -26.94 17.59
CA ARG A 150 -16.77 -27.35 18.71
C ARG A 150 -18.23 -26.91 18.55
N SER A 151 -18.51 -25.79 17.88
CA SER A 151 -19.88 -25.26 17.75
C SER A 151 -20.79 -26.12 16.86
N LYS A 152 -20.26 -26.78 15.81
CA LYS A 152 -21.07 -27.64 14.94
C LYS A 152 -21.43 -29.02 15.53
N LYS A 153 -20.81 -29.45 16.63
CA LYS A 153 -21.11 -30.76 17.24
C LYS A 153 -22.22 -30.69 18.31
N GLY A 154 -22.65 -29.49 18.71
CA GLY A 154 -23.67 -29.29 19.75
C GLY A 154 -25.12 -29.21 19.25
N ASN A 155 -25.38 -29.14 17.95
CA ASN A 155 -26.73 -28.89 17.41
C ASN A 155 -27.43 -30.12 16.80
N LYS A 156 -26.97 -31.33 17.12
CA LYS A 156 -27.69 -32.58 16.80
C LYS A 156 -27.84 -33.42 18.07
N LEU A 157 -28.83 -33.11 18.89
CA LEU A 157 -29.54 -34.07 19.76
C LEU A 157 -30.65 -33.29 20.50
N GLY A 158 -31.79 -33.16 19.84
CA GLY A 158 -33.05 -32.78 20.46
C GLY A 158 -34.13 -33.72 19.96
N HIS A 159 -34.42 -34.78 20.72
CA HIS A 159 -35.74 -35.40 20.73
C HIS A 159 -35.96 -36.24 22.01
N VAL A 160 -36.81 -35.69 22.87
CA VAL A 160 -37.90 -36.36 23.63
C VAL A 160 -37.54 -37.45 24.65
N ALA A 161 -37.70 -37.14 25.93
CA ALA A 161 -38.70 -37.76 26.82
C ALA A 161 -38.81 -36.95 28.13
N ASN A 162 -40.04 -36.56 28.47
CA ASN A 162 -40.41 -35.93 29.75
C ASN A 162 -41.47 -36.83 30.41
N ASP A 163 -41.15 -37.37 31.57
CA ASP A 163 -42.06 -37.86 32.61
C ASP A 163 -41.18 -38.00 33.88
N GLY A 164 -41.37 -37.33 35.01
CA GLY A 164 -42.53 -36.67 35.57
C GLY A 164 -42.76 -37.16 37.00
N SER A 165 -41.74 -37.14 37.86
CA SER A 165 -41.90 -37.41 39.31
C SER A 165 -41.98 -36.11 40.11
N LYS A 166 -43.13 -35.90 40.75
CA LYS A 166 -43.43 -34.81 41.69
C LYS A 166 -43.38 -35.33 43.15
N PRO A 167 -43.48 -34.48 44.19
CA PRO A 167 -42.43 -34.29 45.19
C PRO A 167 -42.72 -34.91 46.57
N LYS A 168 -41.72 -34.77 47.45
CA LYS A 168 -41.71 -35.10 48.89
C LYS A 168 -43.03 -34.84 49.64
N THR A 169 -43.50 -35.86 50.35
CA THR A 169 -43.56 -35.96 51.83
C THR A 169 -43.55 -37.41 52.22
#